data_AF-A0A953S8F3-F1
#
_entry.id   AF-A0A953S8F3-F1
#
_cell.length_a   1.000
_cell.length_b   1.000
_cell.length_c   1.000
_cell.angle_alpha   90.00
_cell.angle_beta   90.00
_cell.angle_gamma   90.00
#
_symmetry.space_group_name_H-M   'P 1'
#
loop_
_entity.id
_entity.type
_entity.pdbx_description
1 polymer ?
#
loop_
_entity_poly.entity_id
_entity_poly.type
_entity_poly.pdbx_seq_one_letter_code
_entity_poly.pdbx_strand_id
1 'polypeptide(L)'
;MPQGYYWVVTCRNTRVHREQNPLAGHRIPLGRTDGTAELPPLPDWLDVVGDDPACRKRYWYDHEEVIRWRGDVPPFLLHPAFE
;
A
#
# COMPACT_ATOMS: atom_id res chain seq x y z
N MET A 1 7.79 -13.66 -6.08
CA MET A 1 7.39 -13.87 -4.68
C MET A 1 6.03 -14.55 -4.71
N PRO A 2 5.64 -15.39 -3.73
CA PRO A 2 4.33 -16.03 -3.79
C PRO A 2 3.23 -14.98 -3.62
N GLN A 3 2.17 -15.11 -4.43
CA GLN A 3 0.97 -14.30 -4.30
C GLN A 3 0.44 -14.38 -2.87
N GLY A 4 0.05 -13.23 -2.34
CA GLY A 4 -0.48 -13.11 -0.98
C GLY A 4 -1.59 -12.09 -0.91
N TYR A 5 -2.15 -11.94 0.29
CA TYR A 5 -3.02 -10.82 0.62
C TYR A 5 -2.21 -9.81 1.44
N TYR A 6 -2.42 -8.54 1.12
CA TYR A 6 -1.72 -7.43 1.76
C TYR A 6 -2.72 -6.31 2.05
N TRP A 7 -2.50 -5.61 3.16
CA TRP A 7 -3.06 -4.29 3.36
C TRP A 7 -2.21 -3.30 2.56
N VAL A 8 -2.83 -2.54 1.67
CA VAL A 8 -2.14 -1.62 0.77
C VAL A 8 -2.86 -0.28 0.70
N VAL A 9 -2.12 0.76 0.32
CA VAL A 9 -2.69 2.02 -0.16
C VAL A 9 -2.27 2.25 -1.61
N THR A 10 -3.02 3.11 -2.30
CA THR A 10 -2.66 3.50 -3.68
C THR A 10 -1.74 4.71 -3.65
N CYS A 11 -0.57 4.62 -4.28
CA CYS A 11 0.35 5.75 -4.35
C CYS A 11 -0.34 6.99 -4.95
N ARG A 12 -0.29 8.12 -4.23
CA ARG A 12 -0.88 9.40 -4.68
C ARG A 12 -0.05 10.09 -5.77
N ASN A 13 1.19 9.64 -6.00
CA ASN A 13 2.07 10.19 -7.04
C ASN A 13 1.69 9.67 -8.44
N THR A 14 0.49 10.01 -8.89
CA THR A 14 -0.08 9.56 -10.16
C THR A 14 0.70 10.02 -11.39
N ARG A 15 1.49 11.10 -11.29
CA ARG A 15 2.32 11.60 -12.40
C ARG A 15 3.34 10.54 -12.85
N VAL A 16 4.02 9.89 -11.90
CA VAL A 16 5.03 8.87 -12.19
C VAL A 16 4.41 7.60 -12.76
N HIS A 17 3.18 7.27 -12.35
CA HIS A 17 2.52 6.03 -12.76
C HIS A 17 1.65 6.15 -14.02
N ARG A 18 1.17 7.35 -14.37
CA ARG A 18 0.41 7.59 -15.62
C ARG A 18 1.23 7.27 -16.88
N GLU A 19 2.55 7.42 -16.82
CA GLU A 19 3.45 7.08 -17.93
C GLU A 19 3.60 5.56 -18.11
N GLN A 20 3.29 4.76 -17.09
CA GLN A 20 3.51 3.31 -17.10
C GLN A 20 2.22 2.51 -17.28
N ASN A 21 1.13 2.85 -16.58
CA ASN A 21 -0.23 2.33 -16.82
C ASN A 21 -1.26 3.08 -15.93
N PRO A 22 -2.18 3.88 -16.51
CA PRO A 22 -3.14 4.70 -15.76
C PRO A 22 -4.19 3.91 -14.95
N LEU A 23 -4.37 2.61 -15.21
CA LEU A 23 -5.26 1.72 -14.44
C LEU A 23 -4.52 0.88 -13.38
N ALA A 24 -3.19 0.82 -13.45
CA ALA A 24 -2.36 0.09 -12.49
C ALA A 24 -1.77 1.06 -11.47
N GLY A 25 -2.64 1.66 -10.65
CA GLY A 25 -2.21 2.44 -9.50
C GLY A 25 -1.26 1.61 -8.64
N HIS A 26 -0.04 2.12 -8.45
CA HIS A 26 0.99 1.47 -7.66
C HIS A 26 0.49 1.23 -6.22
N ARG A 27 0.53 -0.03 -5.79
CA ARG A 27 0.07 -0.48 -4.48
C ARG A 27 1.25 -0.52 -3.54
N ILE A 28 1.24 0.33 -2.52
CA ILE A 28 2.27 0.37 -1.50
C ILE A 28 1.84 -0.61 -0.40
N PRO A 29 2.56 -1.74 -0.20
CA PRO A 29 2.24 -2.69 0.86
C PRO A 29 2.55 -2.10 2.24
N LEU A 30 1.57 -2.19 3.14
CA LEU A 30 1.68 -1.74 4.53
C LEU A 30 1.86 -2.92 5.48
N GLY A 31 1.20 -4.05 5.21
CA GLY A 31 1.26 -5.24 6.03
C GLY A 31 0.72 -6.47 5.33
N ARG A 32 1.13 -7.66 5.79
CA ARG A 32 0.63 -8.93 5.26
C ARG A 32 -0.67 -9.30 5.95
N THR A 33 -1.59 -9.91 5.20
CA THR A 33 -2.88 -10.39 5.72
C THR A 33 -3.29 -11.68 5.01
N ASP A 34 -4.52 -12.14 5.23
CA ASP A 34 -5.16 -13.24 4.53
C ASP A 34 -6.49 -12.82 3.87
N GLY A 35 -7.13 -13.75 3.17
CA GLY A 35 -8.37 -13.49 2.42
C GLY A 35 -9.62 -13.31 3.27
N THR A 36 -9.51 -13.42 4.60
CA THR A 36 -10.64 -13.43 5.55
C THR A 36 -10.47 -12.44 6.70
N ALA A 37 -9.25 -12.04 7.05
CA ALA A 37 -8.97 -11.14 8.15
C ALA A 37 -9.66 -9.78 8.00
N GLU A 38 -10.16 -9.27 9.11
CA GLU A 38 -10.67 -7.90 9.24
C GLU A 38 -9.51 -6.91 9.32
N LEU A 39 -9.75 -5.68 8.88
CA LEU A 39 -8.78 -4.61 9.01
C LEU A 39 -8.57 -4.31 10.51
N PRO A 40 -7.34 -4.35 11.04
CA PRO A 40 -7.11 -4.01 12.44
C PRO A 40 -7.52 -2.55 12.71
N PRO A 41 -7.80 -2.18 13.96
CA PRO A 41 -8.02 -0.78 14.31
C PRO A 41 -6.78 0.04 13.98
N LEU A 42 -6.93 0.98 13.04
CA LEU A 42 -5.87 1.88 12.58
C LEU A 42 -6.06 3.28 13.16
N PRO A 43 -4.98 4.09 13.26
CA PRO A 43 -5.13 5.52 13.48
C PRO A 43 -5.89 6.17 12.31
N ASP A 44 -6.53 7.31 12.56
CA ASP A 44 -7.27 8.06 11.54
C ASP A 44 -6.44 8.31 10.27
N TRP A 45 -5.14 8.57 10.47
CA TRP A 45 -4.18 8.88 9.41
C TRP A 45 -2.93 8.01 9.51
N LEU A 46 -2.45 7.53 8.36
CA LEU A 46 -1.21 6.76 8.22
C LEU A 46 -0.17 7.58 7.44
N ASP A 47 1.05 7.68 7.98
CA ASP A 47 2.19 8.30 7.30
C ASP A 47 2.92 7.26 6.44
N VAL A 48 2.70 7.29 5.12
CA VAL A 48 3.24 6.28 4.20
C VAL A 48 4.29 6.89 3.29
N VAL A 49 5.44 6.22 3.19
CA VAL A 49 6.48 6.53 2.21
C VAL A 49 6.41 5.52 1.06
N GLY A 50 6.37 6.00 -0.17
CA GLY A 50 6.39 5.13 -1.36
C GLY A 50 7.62 4.22 -1.40
N ASP A 51 7.40 2.96 -1.73
CA ASP A 51 8.39 1.89 -1.85
C ASP A 51 9.14 1.89 -3.20
N ASP A 52 8.52 2.42 -4.25
CA ASP A 52 9.16 2.62 -5.56
C ASP A 52 10.14 3.82 -5.52
N PRO A 53 11.43 3.64 -5.86
CA PRO A 53 12.41 4.72 -5.98
C PRO A 53 11.96 5.90 -6.85
N ALA A 54 11.15 5.66 -7.90
CA ALA A 54 10.65 6.69 -8.79
C ALA A 54 9.54 7.54 -8.15
N CYS A 55 8.82 7.01 -7.16
CA CYS A 55 7.69 7.70 -6.54
C CYS A 55 7.97 8.19 -5.11
N ARG A 56 8.97 7.62 -4.41
CA ARG A 56 9.41 7.76 -2.99
C ARG A 56 9.18 9.12 -2.33
N LYS A 57 7.91 9.46 -2.19
CA LYS A 57 7.39 10.65 -1.51
C LYS A 57 6.53 10.18 -0.37
N ARG A 58 6.48 11.01 0.65
CA ARG A 58 5.68 10.82 1.85
C ARG A 58 4.28 11.39 1.63
N TYR A 59 3.26 10.62 2.00
CA TYR A 59 1.87 11.03 1.95
C TYR A 59 1.11 10.52 3.17
N TRP A 60 0.12 11.31 3.59
CA TRP A 60 -0.87 10.90 4.58
C TRP A 60 -2.05 10.24 3.89
N TYR A 61 -2.51 9.14 4.46
CA TYR A 61 -3.66 8.37 4.01
C TYR A 61 -4.68 8.23 5.14
N ASP A 62 -5.94 8.37 4.81
CA ASP A 62 -7.04 8.00 5.70
C ASP A 62 -7.05 6.48 5.91
N HIS A 63 -7.46 6.01 7.09
CA HIS A 63 -7.59 4.57 7.32
C HIS A 63 -8.56 3.89 6.33
N GLU A 64 -9.58 4.62 5.86
CA GLU A 64 -10.54 4.14 4.86
C GLU A 64 -9.91 3.89 3.47
N GLU A 65 -8.76 4.50 3.18
CA GLU A 65 -8.01 4.27 1.95
C GLU A 65 -7.19 2.97 1.98
N VAL A 66 -7.07 2.35 3.15
CA VAL A 66 -6.40 1.05 3.29
C VAL A 66 -7.32 -0.06 2.79
N ILE A 67 -6.86 -0.76 1.76
CA ILE A 67 -7.62 -1.84 1.15
C ILE A 67 -6.88 -3.17 1.27
N ARG A 68 -7.64 -4.26 1.31
CA ARG A 68 -7.08 -5.59 1.10
C ARG A 68 -6.85 -5.82 -0.39
N TRP A 69 -5.63 -6.17 -0.75
CA TRP A 69 -5.25 -6.46 -2.12
C TRP A 69 -4.60 -7.84 -2.23
N ARG A 70 -4.99 -8.59 -3.27
CA ARG A 70 -4.38 -9.88 -3.60
C ARG A 70 -3.46 -9.71 -4.80
N GLY A 71 -2.20 -10.10 -4.65
CA GLY A 71 -1.25 -10.12 -5.75
C GLY A 71 0.18 -10.26 -5.28
N ASP A 72 1.10 -9.83 -6.12
CA ASP A 72 2.54 -9.85 -5.85
C ASP A 72 3.00 -8.45 -5.47
N VAL A 73 3.70 -8.34 -4.35
CA VAL A 73 4.33 -7.10 -3.89
C VAL A 73 5.85 -7.29 -3.82
N PRO A 74 6.66 -6.22 -4.04
CA PRO A 74 8.09 -6.27 -3.79
C PRO A 74 8.38 -6.47 -2.30
N PRO A 75 9.64 -6.74 -1.89
CA PRO A 75 10.02 -6.71 -0.49
C PRO A 75 9.71 -5.33 0.09
N PHE A 76 9.10 -5.32 1.27
CA PHE A 76 8.68 -4.10 1.94
C PHE A 76 8.95 -4.18 3.44
N LEU A 77 9.01 -3.02 4.08
CA LEU A 77 9.03 -2.92 5.53
C LEU A 77 7.59 -2.82 6.03
N LEU A 78 7.27 -3.60 7.05
CA LEU A 78 5.98 -3.53 7.74
C LEU A 78 5.77 -2.10 8.24
N HIS A 79 4.62 -1.52 7.95
CA HIS A 79 4.27 -0.20 8.43
C HIS A 79 3.97 -0.29 9.95
N PRO A 80 4.40 0.70 10.77
CA PRO A 80 4.24 0.64 12.23
C PRO A 80 2.80 0.40 12.72
N ALA A 81 1.80 0.83 11.94
CA ALA A 81 0.38 0.58 12.23
C ALA A 81 -0.06 -0.90 12.06
N PHE A 82 0.83 -1.78 11.60
CA PHE A 82 0.57 -3.20 11.34
C PHE A 82 1.59 -4.14 12.02
N GLU A 83 2.42 -3.61 12.94
CA GLU A 83 3.33 -4.41 13.78
C GLU A 83 2.61 -5.26 14.84
#